data_AF-A0A565E9M8-F1
#
_entry.id   AF-A0A565E9M8-F1
#
_cell.length_a   1.000
_cell.length_b   1.000
_cell.length_c   1.000
_cell.angle_alpha   90.00
_cell.angle_beta   90.00
_cell.angle_gamma   90.00
#
_symmetry.space_group_name_H-M   'P 1'
#
loop_
_entity.id
_entity.type
_entity.pdbx_description
1 polymer ?
#
loop_
_entity_poly.entity_id
_entity_poly.type
_entity_poly.pdbx_seq_one_letter_code
_entity_poly.pdbx_strand_id
1 'polypeptide(L)' 'MCQPSLPPTAPCQINSSLTFLQAGTSILANMAIGISRSRRTILVVSKAFLESQYCNFEVAEALQQSFEKKQRIMIPFLLE' A
#
# COMPACT_ATOMS: atom_id res chain seq x y z
N MET A 1 33.95 20.57 -13.88
CA MET A 1 33.42 19.49 -13.02
C MET A 1 31.92 19.48 -13.19
N CYS A 2 31.37 18.50 -13.93
CA CYS A 2 29.93 18.38 -14.13
C CYS A 2 29.35 17.54 -12.98
N GLN A 3 28.39 18.09 -12.24
CA GLN A 3 27.62 17.29 -11.28
C GLN A 3 26.78 16.25 -12.05
N PRO A 4 26.66 15.00 -11.55
CA PRO A 4 25.76 14.03 -12.15
C PRO A 4 24.31 14.47 -11.87
N SER A 5 23.58 14.84 -12.92
CA SER A 5 22.15 15.10 -12.83
C SER A 5 21.43 13.82 -12.39
N LEU A 6 20.73 13.87 -11.25
CA LEU A 6 19.86 12.80 -10.79
C LEU A 6 18.89 12.42 -11.93
N PRO A 7 18.69 11.13 -12.24
CA PRO A 7 17.72 10.73 -13.25
C PRO A 7 16.32 11.21 -12.84
N PRO A 8 15.46 11.62 -13.80
CA PRO A 8 14.09 12.01 -13.49
C PRO A 8 13.39 10.85 -12.79
N THR A 9 12.97 11.06 -11.54
CA THR A 9 12.21 10.09 -10.77
C THR A 9 10.91 9.78 -11.51
N ALA A 10 10.75 8.54 -11.96
CA ALA A 10 9.52 8.09 -12.59
C ALA A 10 8.30 8.41 -11.70
N PRO A 11 7.16 8.83 -12.27
CA PRO A 11 5.99 9.22 -11.50
C PRO A 11 5.54 8.07 -10.58
N CYS A 12 5.27 8.39 -9.31
CA CYS A 12 4.77 7.42 -8.34
C CYS A 12 3.34 7.00 -8.74
N GLN A 13 3.17 5.74 -9.14
CA GLN A 13 1.86 5.15 -9.39
C GLN A 13 1.21 4.80 -8.03
N ILE A 14 0.03 5.34 -7.79
CA ILE A 14 -0.75 5.09 -6.57
C ILE A 14 -1.77 4.02 -6.89
N ASN A 15 -1.68 2.87 -6.23
CA ASN A 15 -2.72 1.86 -6.24
C ASN A 15 -3.62 2.09 -5.02
N SER A 16 -4.91 2.37 -5.24
CA SER A 16 -5.91 2.33 -4.18
C SER A 16 -6.67 1.01 -4.23
N SER A 17 -7.02 0.45 -3.06
CA SER A 17 -7.79 -0.80 -2.93
C SER A 17 -9.09 -0.77 -3.74
N LEU A 18 -9.64 0.41 -4.05
CA LEU A 18 -10.89 0.61 -4.78
C LEU A 18 -10.71 0.82 -6.29
N THR A 19 -9.51 1.19 -6.77
CA THR A 19 -9.26 1.49 -8.19
C THR A 19 -8.72 0.29 -8.98
N PHE A 20 -8.24 -0.76 -8.31
CA PHE A 20 -7.70 -1.96 -8.96
C PHE A 20 -8.48 -3.21 -8.54
N LEU A 21 -9.77 -3.24 -8.91
CA LEU A 21 -10.65 -4.38 -8.65
C LEU A 21 -10.74 -5.27 -9.88
N GLN A 22 -10.30 -6.52 -9.76
CA GLN A 22 -10.54 -7.54 -10.78
C GLN A 22 -11.86 -8.26 -10.49
N ALA A 23 -12.82 -8.16 -11.42
CA ALA A 23 -14.11 -8.84 -11.33
C ALA A 23 -13.93 -10.36 -11.23
N GLY A 24 -14.76 -11.02 -10.42
CA GLY A 24 -14.66 -12.45 -10.13
C GLY A 24 -13.66 -12.80 -9.03
N THR A 25 -12.96 -11.82 -8.45
CA THR A 25 -12.05 -12.01 -7.31
C THR A 25 -12.63 -11.38 -6.05
N SER A 26 -12.39 -11.96 -4.87
CA SER A 26 -12.85 -11.38 -3.62
C SER A 26 -12.17 -10.03 -3.34
N ILE A 27 -12.84 -9.16 -2.59
CA ILE A 27 -12.29 -7.85 -2.20
C ILE A 27 -10.97 -8.04 -1.44
N LEU A 28 -10.89 -9.03 -0.54
CA LEU A 28 -9.67 -9.37 0.20
C LEU A 28 -8.52 -9.76 -0.73
N ALA A 29 -8.79 -10.58 -1.75
CA ALA A 29 -7.77 -10.98 -2.72
C ALA A 29 -7.29 -9.80 -3.57
N ASN A 30 -8.20 -8.92 -3.99
CA ASN A 30 -7.83 -7.70 -4.70
C ASN A 30 -6.94 -6.78 -3.85
N MET A 31 -7.24 -6.65 -2.55
CA MET A 31 -6.40 -5.89 -1.61
C MET A 31 -5.02 -6.51 -1.44
N ALA A 32 -4.92 -7.82 -1.21
CA ALA A 32 -3.63 -8.52 -1.10
C ALA A 32 -2.78 -8.40 -2.37
N ILE A 33 -3.41 -8.48 -3.56
CA ILE A 33 -2.73 -8.26 -4.85
C ILE A 33 -2.22 -6.81 -4.95
N GLY A 34 -3.03 -5.83 -4.55
CA GLY A 34 -2.64 -4.42 -4.54
C GLY A 34 -1.45 -4.15 -3.62
N ILE A 35 -1.47 -4.71 -2.40
CA ILE A 35 -0.39 -4.61 -1.42
C ILE A 35 0.88 -5.28 -1.96
N SER A 36 0.79 -6.55 -2.38
CA SER A 36 1.94 -7.34 -2.85
C SER A 36 2.69 -6.69 -4.01
N ARG A 37 1.96 -6.07 -4.96
CA ARG A 37 2.50 -5.36 -6.13
C ARG A 37 3.05 -3.96 -5.83
N SER A 38 2.76 -3.41 -4.66
CA SER A 38 3.20 -2.08 -4.27
C SER A 38 4.61 -2.09 -3.66
N ARG A 39 5.39 -1.03 -3.90
CA ARG A 39 6.73 -0.84 -3.31
C ARG A 39 6.66 -0.37 -1.85
N ARG A 40 5.62 0.41 -1.55
CA ARG A 40 5.25 0.94 -0.26
C ARG A 40 3.73 0.93 -0.17
N THR A 41 3.20 0.68 1.01
CA THR A 41 1.78 0.66 1.33
C THR A 41 1.53 1.76 2.34
N ILE A 42 0.66 2.71 1.98
CA ILE A 42 0.25 3.80 2.87
C ILE A 42 -1.09 3.41 3.49
N LEU A 43 -1.13 3.32 4.81
CA LEU A 43 -2.36 3.06 5.56
C LEU A 43 -2.93 4.40 6.03
N VAL A 44 -4.06 4.81 5.47
CA VAL A 44 -4.74 6.03 5.91
C VAL A 44 -5.58 5.71 7.13
N VAL A 45 -5.00 5.92 8.31
CA VAL A 45 -5.63 5.65 9.59
C VAL A 45 -6.60 6.79 9.91
N SER A 46 -7.89 6.50 9.80
CA SER A 46 -8.99 7.41 10.14
C SER A 46 -10.01 6.67 11.01
N LYS A 47 -10.99 7.38 11.59
CA LYS A 47 -12.08 6.73 12.33
C LYS A 47 -12.82 5.69 11.47
N ALA A 48 -13.13 6.04 10.22
CA ALA A 48 -13.80 5.13 9.29
C ALA A 48 -12.94 3.90 8.95
N PHE A 49 -11.61 4.07 8.87
CA PHE A 49 -10.69 2.95 8.69
C PHE A 49 -10.73 2.00 9.91
N LEU A 50 -10.66 2.54 11.13
CA LEU A 50 -10.67 1.73 12.35
C LEU A 50 -12.00 0.98 12.56
N GLU A 51 -13.12 1.54 12.09
CA GLU A 51 -14.44 0.91 12.13
C GLU A 51 -14.68 -0.08 10.97
N SER A 52 -13.78 -0.12 9.98
CA SER A 52 -13.89 -1.01 8.82
C SER A 52 -13.59 -2.47 9.17
N GLN A 53 -14.38 -3.38 8.61
CA GLN A 53 -14.13 -4.83 8.71
C GLN A 53 -12.81 -5.27 8.04
N TYR A 54 -12.21 -4.42 7.21
CA TYR A 54 -11.02 -4.73 6.44
C TYR A 54 -9.71 -4.22 7.07
N CYS A 55 -9.76 -3.34 8.07
CA CYS A 55 -8.58 -2.72 8.68
C CYS A 55 -7.56 -3.76 9.17
N ASN A 56 -8.02 -4.76 9.93
CA ASN A 56 -7.14 -5.80 10.47
C ASN A 56 -6.44 -6.60 9.36
N PHE A 57 -7.15 -6.87 8.27
CA PHE A 57 -6.60 -7.58 7.13
C PHE A 57 -5.57 -6.73 6.38
N GLU A 58 -5.89 -5.46 6.08
CA GLU A 58 -4.95 -4.56 5.39
C GLU A 58 -3.66 -4.34 6.19
N VAL A 59 -3.76 -4.21 7.52
CA VAL A 59 -2.60 -4.10 8.41
C VAL A 59 -1.78 -5.40 8.41
N ALA A 60 -2.42 -6.55 8.55
CA ALA A 60 -1.74 -7.84 8.58
C ALA A 60 -0.96 -8.12 7.29
N GLU A 61 -1.59 -7.92 6.13
CA GLU A 61 -0.96 -8.12 4.81
C GLU A 61 0.21 -7.15 4.58
N ALA A 62 0.03 -5.87 4.93
CA ALA A 62 1.09 -4.87 4.78
C ALA A 62 2.29 -5.16 5.70
N LEU A 63 2.03 -5.63 6.92
CA LEU A 63 3.07 -6.06 7.86
C LEU A 63 3.80 -7.30 7.36
N GLN A 64 3.06 -8.33 6.94
CA GLN A 64 3.63 -9.58 6.41
C GLN A 64 4.57 -9.28 5.25
N GLN A 65 4.12 -8.49 4.28
CA GLN A 65 4.94 -8.09 3.15
C GLN A 65 6.18 -7.30 3.60
N SER A 66 6.10 -6.49 4.66
CA SER A 66 7.23 -5.75 5.24
C SER A 66 8.29 -6.69 5.81
N PHE A 67 7.85 -7.76 6.49
CA PHE A 67 8.72 -8.81 6.99
C PHE A 67 9.37 -9.61 5.85
N GLU A 68 8.58 -10.05 4.87
CA GLU A 68 9.08 -10.80 3.71
C GLU A 68 10.15 -10.03 2.94
N LYS A 69 9.92 -8.73 2.70
CA LYS A 69 10.86 -7.86 1.97
C LYS A 69 12.03 -7.36 2.84
N LYS A 70 12.03 -7.63 4.15
CA LYS A 70 13.00 -7.10 5.13
C LYS A 70 13.21 -5.59 5.01
N GLN A 71 12.15 -4.85 4.70
CA GLN A 71 12.18 -3.41 4.49
C GLN A 71 10.94 -2.79 5.10
N ARG A 72 11.04 -1.56 5.62
CA ARG A 72 9.86 -0.78 6.01
C ARG A 72 9.09 -0.39 4.76
N ILE A 73 8.01 -1.11 4.49
CA ILE A 73 7.14 -0.83 3.34
C ILE A 73 5.80 -0.24 3.75
N MET A 74 5.37 -0.44 4.99
CA MET A 74 4.14 0.12 5.55
C MET A 74 4.39 1.50 6.16
N ILE A 75 3.57 2.49 5.77
CA ILE A 75 3.60 3.86 6.28
C ILE A 75 2.20 4.21 6.78
N PRO A 76 1.95 4.23 8.11
CA PRO A 76 0.69 4.73 8.64
C PRO A 76 0.65 6.26 8.49
N PHE A 77 -0.47 6.77 7.98
CA PHE A 77 -0.77 8.18 7.86
C PHE A 77 -2.07 8.46 8.61
N LEU A 78 -1.96 9.12 9.76
CA LEU A 78 -3.12 9.47 10.59
C LEU A 78 -3.87 10.64 9.93
N LEU A 79 -5.16 10.46 9.71
CA LEU A 79 -6.08 11.50 9.30
C LEU A 79 -6.89 11.91 10.53
N GLU A 80 -6.72 13.16 10.98
CA GLU A 80 -7.56 13.78 12.03
C GLU A 80 -8.92 14.24 11.46
#